data_AF-A0A3N5UGR2-F1
#
_entry.id   AF-A0A3N5UGR2-F1
#
_cell.length_a   1.000
_cell.length_b   1.000
_cell.length_c   1.000
_cell.angle_alpha   90.00
_cell.angle_beta   90.00
_cell.angle_gamma   90.00
#
_symmetry.space_group_name_H-M   'P 1'
#
loop_
_entity.id
_entity.type
_entity.pdbx_description
1 polymer ?
#
loop_
_entity_poly.entity_id
_entity_poly.type
_entity_poly.pdbx_seq_one_letter_code
_entity_poly.pdbx_strand_id
1 'polypeptide(L)'
;MNFILSIVLSAIAVLILVLIPWVGVGALNLSGFFGVFLPYVALIVFFVGLVYRIVVWACSPSPFRIPTTAGQQWSLPWIKHSRIDNPKGTVGVLIRMAFEVLTFRSLFRNTKMQFVSGPKIGYEWEKWLWLAALAFHYAFLTVVIRHLRFFTEPIPFFVQMIEHLDGFIQAGIAPINGFMTPGVLISGFVLLGAVAFLTLRRILIPQVTYISLPADYFPLFLISGIAITGILMRYVLKVDIVSVKNLTLGLVTFSPKVPDGIGVLFYIHLFLVCVLLAYIPFSKLTHMAGVFLSPTRNLSNNSRFVRHINPWNYPVKVHTYEEYEEEFRDKMIEAGLPVEKEESAK
;
A
#
# COMPACT_ATOMS: atom_id res chain seq x y z
N MET A 1 4.89 25.15 -4.09
CA MET A 1 6.18 24.91 -3.40
C MET A 1 7.19 24.44 -4.45
N ASN A 2 8.41 24.97 -4.44
CA ASN A 2 9.45 24.55 -5.40
C ASN A 2 9.79 23.06 -5.18
N PHE A 3 9.90 22.26 -6.26
CA PHE A 3 10.21 20.82 -6.16
C PHE A 3 11.54 20.56 -5.46
N ILE A 4 12.54 21.43 -5.66
CA ILE A 4 13.84 21.37 -4.98
C ILE A 4 13.63 21.49 -3.47
N LEU A 5 12.78 22.42 -3.04
CA LEU A 5 12.46 22.60 -1.63
C LEU A 5 11.78 21.33 -1.06
N SER A 6 10.87 20.68 -1.80
CA SER A 6 10.25 19.43 -1.37
C SER A 6 11.26 18.31 -1.13
N ILE A 7 12.25 18.17 -2.02
CA ILE A 7 13.32 17.18 -1.92
C ILE A 7 14.21 17.51 -0.72
N VAL A 8 14.69 18.74 -0.63
CA VAL A 8 15.60 19.19 0.44
C VAL A 8 14.96 19.05 1.82
N LEU A 9 13.72 19.50 2.00
CA LEU A 9 13.00 19.36 3.26
C LEU A 9 12.86 17.90 3.67
N SER A 10 12.51 17.01 2.73
CA SER A 10 12.35 15.58 3.00
C SER A 10 13.67 14.91 3.35
N ALA A 11 14.75 15.26 2.66
CA ALA A 11 16.09 14.73 2.92
C ALA A 11 16.62 15.20 4.28
N ILE A 12 16.50 16.50 4.58
CA ILE A 12 16.88 17.08 5.87
C ILE A 12 16.08 16.41 7.00
N ALA A 13 14.77 16.21 6.82
CA ALA A 13 13.94 15.53 7.81
C ALA A 13 14.49 14.13 8.13
N VAL A 14 14.80 13.32 7.11
CA VAL A 14 15.36 11.97 7.33
C VAL A 14 16.76 12.01 7.94
N LEU A 15 17.61 12.97 7.54
CA LEU A 15 18.93 13.16 8.15
C LEU A 15 18.81 13.51 9.64
N ILE A 16 17.90 14.41 10.01
CA ILE A 16 17.60 14.71 11.42
C ILE A 16 17.15 13.44 12.15
N LEU A 17 16.28 12.63 11.55
CA LEU A 17 15.85 11.36 12.14
C LEU A 17 17.00 10.37 12.35
N VAL A 18 18.05 10.41 11.53
CA VAL A 18 19.27 9.60 11.75
C VAL A 18 20.12 10.17 12.89
N LEU A 19 20.24 11.49 12.97
CA LEU A 19 21.06 12.17 13.99
C LEU A 19 20.49 12.01 15.42
N ILE A 20 19.16 11.97 15.58
CA ILE A 20 18.49 11.82 16.88
C ILE A 20 19.00 10.58 17.66
N PRO A 21 18.89 9.34 17.14
CA PRO A 21 19.41 8.16 17.82
C PRO A 21 20.94 8.11 17.83
N TRP A 22 21.61 8.71 16.84
CA TRP A 22 23.07 8.79 16.84
C TRP A 22 23.60 9.55 18.06
N VAL A 23 23.04 10.72 18.36
CA VAL A 23 23.37 11.51 19.56
C VAL A 23 22.76 10.88 20.81
N GLY A 24 21.48 10.50 20.78
CA GLY A 24 20.76 9.99 21.93
C GLY A 24 21.34 8.70 22.50
N VAL A 25 21.72 7.75 21.66
CA VAL A 25 22.37 6.51 22.12
C VAL A 25 23.88 6.68 22.19
N GLY A 26 24.50 7.31 21.20
CA GLY A 26 25.96 7.41 21.11
C GLY A 26 26.59 8.34 22.14
N ALA A 27 25.94 9.45 22.49
CA ALA A 27 26.46 10.43 23.46
C ALA A 27 25.74 10.40 24.81
N LEU A 28 24.44 10.13 24.83
CA LEU A 28 23.60 10.24 26.03
C LEU A 28 23.20 8.89 26.66
N ASN A 29 23.63 7.76 26.06
CA ASN A 29 23.34 6.41 26.52
C ASN A 29 21.84 6.11 26.75
N LEU A 30 20.95 6.68 25.91
CA LEU A 30 19.49 6.52 26.01
C LEU A 30 18.97 5.21 25.38
N SER A 31 19.74 4.12 25.46
CA SER A 31 19.43 2.84 24.81
C SER A 31 18.07 2.25 25.25
N GLY A 32 17.67 2.43 26.51
CA GLY A 32 16.35 2.03 27.02
C GLY A 32 15.19 2.79 26.36
N PHE A 33 15.35 4.09 26.12
CA PHE A 33 14.32 4.89 25.46
C PHE A 33 14.10 4.44 24.01
N PHE A 34 15.20 4.34 23.24
CA PHE A 34 15.15 3.96 21.82
C PHE A 34 14.86 2.48 21.60
N GLY A 35 15.35 1.60 22.48
CA GLY A 35 15.22 0.15 22.35
C GLY A 35 13.94 -0.43 22.94
N VAL A 36 13.30 0.25 23.89
CA VAL A 36 12.12 -0.28 24.61
C VAL A 36 10.92 0.62 24.51
N PHE A 37 11.00 1.85 25.02
CA PHE A 37 9.85 2.74 25.11
C PHE A 37 9.30 3.10 23.73
N LEU A 38 10.17 3.55 22.82
CA LEU A 38 9.75 4.04 21.52
C LEU A 38 9.12 2.96 20.61
N PRO A 39 9.62 1.71 20.53
CA PRO A 39 8.95 0.64 19.80
C PRO A 39 7.50 0.40 20.25
N TYR A 40 7.23 0.39 21.56
CA TYR A 40 5.85 0.25 22.06
C TYR A 40 4.96 1.42 21.64
N VAL A 41 5.44 2.66 21.77
CA VAL A 41 4.70 3.85 21.33
C VAL A 41 4.41 3.78 19.83
N ALA A 42 5.40 3.43 19.02
CA ALA A 42 5.25 3.32 17.57
C ALA A 42 4.22 2.24 17.17
N LEU A 43 4.21 1.09 17.85
CA LEU A 43 3.22 0.04 17.61
C LEU A 43 1.81 0.49 18.00
N ILE A 44 1.64 1.14 19.16
CA ILE A 44 0.34 1.67 19.59
C ILE A 44 -0.18 2.69 18.57
N VAL A 45 0.64 3.66 18.18
CA VAL A 45 0.28 4.68 17.19
C VAL A 45 -0.08 4.03 15.85
N PHE A 46 0.71 3.06 15.40
CA PHE A 46 0.45 2.32 14.16
C PHE A 46 -0.90 1.60 14.19
N PHE A 47 -1.15 0.76 15.19
CA PHE A 47 -2.38 -0.05 15.25
C PHE A 47 -3.62 0.81 15.51
N VAL A 48 -3.58 1.72 16.48
CA VAL A 48 -4.71 2.61 16.78
C VAL A 48 -5.01 3.50 15.56
N GLY A 49 -3.98 4.09 14.96
CA GLY A 49 -4.14 4.91 13.76
C GLY A 49 -4.70 4.13 12.58
N LEU A 50 -4.23 2.90 12.35
CA LEU A 50 -4.71 2.07 11.24
C LEU A 50 -6.15 1.63 11.45
N VAL A 51 -6.51 1.18 12.66
CA VAL A 51 -7.89 0.82 13.02
C VAL A 51 -8.81 2.02 12.85
N TYR A 52 -8.42 3.19 13.35
CA TYR A 52 -9.18 4.42 13.18
C TYR A 52 -9.45 4.73 11.70
N ARG A 53 -8.43 4.64 10.84
CA ARG A 53 -8.59 4.88 9.39
C ARG A 53 -9.53 3.87 8.74
N ILE A 54 -9.39 2.59 9.06
CA ILE A 54 -10.24 1.52 8.53
C ILE A 54 -11.70 1.73 8.96
N VAL A 55 -11.94 2.03 10.24
CA VAL A 55 -13.29 2.29 10.76
C VAL A 55 -13.92 3.50 10.08
N VAL A 56 -13.20 4.61 9.96
CA VAL A 56 -13.70 5.81 9.26
C VAL A 56 -14.08 5.50 7.82
N TRP A 57 -13.26 4.74 7.08
CA TRP A 57 -13.56 4.35 5.71
C TRP A 57 -14.71 3.33 5.61
N ALA A 58 -14.78 2.36 6.51
CA ALA A 58 -15.85 1.37 6.53
C ALA A 58 -17.21 1.99 6.88
N CYS A 59 -17.20 2.99 7.77
CA CYS A 59 -18.38 3.79 8.10
C CYS A 59 -18.69 4.87 7.06
N SER A 60 -17.83 5.07 6.05
CA SER A 60 -18.09 6.03 4.98
C SER A 60 -19.04 5.41 3.94
N PRO A 61 -20.30 5.84 3.87
CA PRO A 61 -21.26 5.34 2.90
C PRO A 61 -20.85 5.58 1.45
N SER A 62 -21.17 4.62 0.58
CA SER A 62 -20.96 4.68 -0.86
C SER A 62 -22.28 4.98 -1.58
N PRO A 63 -22.58 6.25 -1.94
CA PRO A 63 -23.86 6.63 -2.52
C PRO A 63 -24.09 6.01 -3.90
N PHE A 64 -23.02 5.76 -4.65
CA PHE A 64 -23.08 5.30 -6.03
C PHE A 64 -22.17 4.09 -6.27
N ARG A 65 -22.63 3.17 -7.11
CA ARG A 65 -21.75 2.16 -7.71
C ARG A 65 -20.90 2.79 -8.80
N ILE A 66 -19.64 3.08 -8.46
CA ILE A 66 -18.65 3.69 -9.35
C ILE A 66 -17.45 2.76 -9.68
N PRO A 67 -17.65 1.45 -9.99
CA PRO A 67 -16.54 0.58 -10.32
C PRO A 67 -15.85 1.06 -11.61
N THR A 68 -14.52 1.15 -11.59
CA THR A 68 -13.75 1.44 -12.81
C THR A 68 -13.89 0.29 -13.80
N THR A 69 -14.41 0.58 -14.99
CA THR A 69 -14.56 -0.38 -16.08
C THR A 69 -13.40 -0.24 -17.07
N ALA A 70 -12.48 -1.20 -17.09
CA ALA A 70 -11.34 -1.19 -17.99
C ALA A 70 -11.48 -2.22 -19.13
N GLY A 71 -12.71 -2.58 -19.48
CA GLY A 71 -13.03 -3.56 -20.50
C GLY A 71 -14.51 -3.59 -20.88
N GLN A 72 -14.84 -4.43 -21.85
CA GLN A 72 -16.18 -4.49 -22.44
C GLN A 72 -17.23 -5.05 -21.47
N GLN A 73 -18.43 -4.47 -21.52
CA GLN A 73 -19.58 -4.88 -20.70
C GLN A 73 -20.20 -6.18 -21.21
N TRP A 74 -20.92 -6.89 -20.32
CA TRP A 74 -21.55 -8.17 -20.62
C TRP A 74 -22.89 -8.07 -21.36
N SER A 75 -23.58 -6.92 -21.27
CA SER A 75 -24.99 -6.80 -21.68
C SER A 75 -25.26 -7.04 -23.17
N LEU A 76 -24.23 -7.03 -24.02
CA LEU A 76 -24.37 -7.19 -25.47
C LEU A 76 -23.73 -8.52 -25.89
N PRO A 77 -24.50 -9.51 -26.39
CA PRO A 77 -23.99 -10.86 -26.67
C PRO A 77 -22.94 -10.90 -27.79
N TRP A 78 -22.89 -9.89 -28.67
CA TRP A 78 -21.90 -9.78 -29.73
C TRP A 78 -20.57 -9.14 -29.29
N ILE A 79 -20.47 -8.63 -28.05
CA ILE A 79 -19.23 -8.04 -27.53
C ILE A 79 -18.58 -9.01 -26.54
N LYS A 80 -17.31 -9.36 -26.77
CA LYS A 80 -16.54 -10.22 -25.86
C LYS A 80 -16.43 -9.59 -24.46
N HIS A 81 -17.15 -10.16 -23.51
CA HIS A 81 -17.17 -9.68 -22.12
C HIS A 81 -15.81 -9.81 -21.43
N SER A 82 -15.34 -8.72 -20.80
CA SER A 82 -14.16 -8.77 -19.93
C SER A 82 -14.56 -9.10 -18.49
N ARG A 83 -14.44 -10.38 -18.11
CA ARG A 83 -14.87 -10.88 -16.80
C ARG A 83 -14.10 -10.31 -15.61
N ILE A 84 -12.83 -9.95 -15.80
CA ILE A 84 -11.94 -9.46 -14.74
C ILE A 84 -11.92 -7.92 -14.72
N ASP A 85 -11.78 -7.29 -15.89
CA ASP A 85 -11.66 -5.83 -15.98
C ASP A 85 -13.01 -5.11 -16.01
N ASN A 86 -14.12 -5.86 -16.15
CA ASN A 86 -15.49 -5.37 -16.04
C ASN A 86 -16.40 -6.44 -15.37
N PRO A 87 -16.17 -6.72 -14.07
CA PRO A 87 -16.80 -7.84 -13.38
C PRO A 87 -18.28 -7.58 -13.13
N LYS A 88 -19.15 -8.49 -13.59
CA LYS A 88 -20.61 -8.40 -13.36
C LYS A 88 -21.07 -8.87 -11.97
N GLY A 89 -20.21 -9.56 -11.23
CA GLY A 89 -20.55 -10.17 -9.94
C GLY A 89 -19.34 -10.41 -9.06
N THR A 90 -19.58 -10.88 -7.83
CA THR A 90 -18.60 -10.92 -6.74
C THR A 90 -17.34 -11.72 -7.06
N VAL A 91 -17.45 -12.89 -7.72
CA VAL A 91 -16.28 -13.71 -8.08
C VAL A 91 -15.32 -12.93 -9.00
N GLY A 92 -15.84 -12.20 -9.99
CA GLY A 92 -15.02 -11.38 -10.88
C GLY A 92 -14.33 -10.23 -10.13
N VAL A 93 -15.00 -9.65 -9.14
CA VAL A 93 -14.43 -8.62 -8.25
C VAL A 93 -13.30 -9.20 -7.41
N LEU A 94 -13.47 -10.38 -6.81
CA LEU A 94 -12.43 -11.05 -6.02
C LEU A 94 -11.18 -11.33 -6.87
N ILE A 95 -11.36 -11.85 -8.09
CA ILE A 95 -10.25 -12.10 -9.02
C ILE A 95 -9.57 -10.79 -9.41
N ARG A 96 -10.33 -9.74 -9.73
CA ARG A 96 -9.80 -8.40 -10.02
C ARG A 96 -8.96 -7.87 -8.85
N MET A 97 -9.48 -7.97 -7.63
CA MET A 97 -8.81 -7.54 -6.41
C MET A 97 -7.53 -8.33 -6.17
N ALA A 98 -7.54 -9.65 -6.39
CA ALA A 98 -6.34 -10.48 -6.29
C ALA A 98 -5.25 -10.01 -7.27
N PHE A 99 -5.59 -9.78 -8.54
CA PHE A 99 -4.63 -9.26 -9.53
C PHE A 99 -4.19 -7.82 -9.22
N GLU A 100 -5.05 -7.00 -8.65
CA GLU A 100 -4.71 -5.63 -8.27
C GLU A 100 -3.75 -5.59 -7.09
N VAL A 101 -3.92 -6.46 -6.08
CA VAL A 101 -3.05 -6.51 -4.90
C VAL A 101 -1.74 -7.24 -5.21
N LEU A 102 -1.80 -8.39 -5.89
CA LEU A 102 -0.62 -9.25 -6.09
C LEU A 102 0.24 -8.83 -7.28
N THR A 103 -0.37 -8.26 -8.32
CA THR A 103 0.34 -7.96 -9.57
C THR A 103 0.18 -6.53 -10.06
N PHE A 104 -0.48 -5.65 -9.30
CA PHE A 104 -0.76 -4.27 -9.71
C PHE A 104 -1.30 -4.17 -11.14
N ARG A 105 -2.30 -5.00 -11.48
CA ARG A 105 -2.80 -5.14 -12.85
C ARG A 105 -3.22 -3.81 -13.48
N SER A 106 -3.81 -2.87 -12.74
CA SER A 106 -4.12 -1.55 -13.31
C SER A 106 -2.86 -0.78 -13.69
N LEU A 107 -1.81 -0.86 -12.87
CA LEU A 107 -0.51 -0.22 -13.14
C LEU A 107 0.21 -0.87 -14.33
N PHE A 108 0.10 -2.20 -14.46
CA PHE A 108 0.59 -2.91 -15.64
C PHE A 108 -0.06 -2.41 -16.92
N ARG A 109 -1.25 -1.82 -16.88
CA ARG A 109 -1.93 -1.29 -18.07
C ARG A 109 -1.71 0.21 -18.27
N ASN A 110 -0.85 0.83 -17.46
CA ASN A 110 -0.61 2.26 -17.51
C ASN A 110 0.09 2.66 -18.81
N THR A 111 -0.44 3.67 -19.49
CA THR A 111 0.16 4.25 -20.69
C THR A 111 0.50 5.71 -20.47
N LYS A 112 1.63 6.15 -21.03
CA LYS A 112 2.03 7.56 -21.05
C LYS A 112 1.83 8.13 -22.43
N MET A 113 1.34 9.37 -22.47
CA MET A 113 1.21 10.15 -23.68
C MET A 113 2.59 10.72 -24.06
N GLN A 114 3.03 10.52 -25.29
CA GLN A 114 4.28 11.08 -25.81
C GLN A 114 4.08 11.64 -27.22
N PHE A 115 4.76 12.74 -27.53
CA PHE A 115 4.87 13.21 -28.91
C PHE A 115 5.95 12.39 -29.62
N VAL A 116 5.55 11.63 -30.64
CA VAL A 116 6.47 10.74 -31.37
C VAL A 116 7.25 11.53 -32.42
N SER A 117 6.54 12.35 -33.20
CA SER A 117 7.11 13.29 -34.17
C SER A 117 6.05 14.31 -34.60
N GLY A 118 6.29 15.61 -34.34
CA GLY A 118 5.35 16.69 -34.63
C GLY A 118 4.08 16.67 -33.74
N PRO A 119 2.90 17.09 -34.23
CA PRO A 119 1.67 17.15 -33.43
C PRO A 119 1.05 15.77 -33.14
N LYS A 120 1.71 14.67 -33.55
CA LYS A 120 1.18 13.31 -33.39
C LYS A 120 1.44 12.78 -31.98
N ILE A 121 0.35 12.49 -31.29
CA ILE A 121 0.36 11.91 -29.96
C ILE A 121 0.39 10.38 -30.08
N GLY A 122 1.39 9.75 -29.47
CA GLY A 122 1.47 8.32 -29.24
C GLY A 122 1.23 7.95 -27.78
N TYR A 123 0.86 6.70 -27.54
CA TYR A 123 0.74 6.12 -26.21
C TYR A 123 1.78 5.03 -26.04
N GLU A 124 2.69 5.20 -25.09
CA GLU A 124 3.71 4.21 -24.76
C GLU A 124 3.35 3.51 -23.46
N TRP A 125 3.67 2.23 -23.37
CA TRP A 125 3.38 1.40 -22.22
C TRP A 125 4.42 1.57 -21.09
N GLU A 126 4.00 1.93 -19.88
CA GLU A 126 4.89 2.17 -18.72
C GLU A 126 5.32 0.90 -17.94
N LYS A 127 5.79 -0.14 -18.65
CA LYS A 127 6.16 -1.44 -18.03
C LYS A 127 7.23 -1.34 -16.93
N TRP A 128 8.14 -0.37 -17.02
CA TRP A 128 9.23 -0.19 -16.05
C TRP A 128 8.76 0.30 -14.69
N LEU A 129 7.73 1.17 -14.67
CA LEU A 129 7.12 1.61 -13.42
C LEU A 129 6.44 0.42 -12.73
N TRP A 130 5.72 -0.39 -13.50
CA TRP A 130 5.08 -1.60 -12.97
C TRP A 130 6.11 -2.57 -12.38
N LEU A 131 7.18 -2.87 -13.12
CA LEU A 131 8.23 -3.79 -12.66
C LEU A 131 8.92 -3.29 -11.39
N ALA A 132 9.31 -2.02 -11.35
CA ALA A 132 9.97 -1.43 -10.18
C ALA A 132 9.04 -1.33 -8.97
N ALA A 133 7.76 -1.01 -9.18
CA ALA A 133 6.77 -1.01 -8.11
C ALA A 133 6.56 -2.42 -7.55
N LEU A 134 6.48 -3.45 -8.41
CA LEU A 134 6.35 -4.84 -7.98
C LEU A 134 7.60 -5.30 -7.21
N ALA A 135 8.79 -5.02 -7.75
CA ALA A 135 10.06 -5.33 -7.10
C ALA A 135 10.17 -4.67 -5.72
N PHE A 136 9.79 -3.39 -5.61
CA PHE A 136 9.74 -2.68 -4.33
C PHE A 136 8.84 -3.39 -3.31
N HIS A 137 7.58 -3.68 -3.67
CA HIS A 137 6.62 -4.23 -2.71
C HIS A 137 6.96 -5.66 -2.29
N TYR A 138 7.35 -6.53 -3.22
CA TYR A 138 7.74 -7.90 -2.88
C TYR A 138 9.05 -7.94 -2.10
N ALA A 139 10.04 -7.10 -2.44
CA ALA A 139 11.26 -7.01 -1.65
C ALA A 139 10.98 -6.49 -0.24
N PHE A 140 10.15 -5.45 -0.10
CA PHE A 140 9.74 -4.92 1.19
C PHE A 140 9.00 -5.98 2.03
N LEU A 141 8.03 -6.69 1.43
CA LEU A 141 7.28 -7.76 2.09
C LEU A 141 8.20 -8.91 2.53
N THR A 142 9.08 -9.38 1.65
CA THR A 142 10.07 -10.43 1.96
C THR A 142 10.97 -10.00 3.11
N VAL A 143 11.46 -8.75 3.10
CA VAL A 143 12.26 -8.20 4.20
C VAL A 143 11.45 -8.21 5.50
N VAL A 144 10.21 -7.72 5.51
CA VAL A 144 9.34 -7.71 6.71
C VAL A 144 9.09 -9.13 7.23
N ILE A 145 8.74 -10.08 6.37
CA ILE A 145 8.49 -11.48 6.77
C ILE A 145 9.75 -12.08 7.40
N ARG A 146 10.92 -11.82 6.81
CA ARG A 146 12.19 -12.30 7.36
C ARG A 146 12.54 -11.68 8.71
N HIS A 147 12.13 -10.43 8.96
CA HIS A 147 12.34 -9.80 10.27
C HIS A 147 11.59 -10.54 11.39
N LEU A 148 10.50 -11.27 11.09
CA LEU A 148 9.78 -12.08 12.10
C LEU A 148 10.67 -13.11 12.81
N ARG A 149 11.80 -13.50 12.20
CA ARG A 149 12.84 -14.33 12.83
C ARG A 149 13.33 -13.78 14.17
N PHE A 150 13.39 -12.46 14.32
CA PHE A 150 13.84 -11.81 15.55
C PHE A 150 12.75 -11.77 16.62
N PHE A 151 11.49 -11.94 16.22
CA PHE A 151 10.32 -11.82 17.10
C PHE A 151 9.73 -13.18 17.50
N THR A 152 10.29 -14.30 17.02
CA THR A 152 9.74 -15.64 17.21
C THR A 152 10.80 -16.67 17.60
N GLU A 153 10.45 -17.56 18.52
CA GLU A 153 11.24 -18.73 18.92
C GLU A 153 10.27 -19.88 19.26
N PRO A 154 10.23 -21.00 18.49
CA PRO A 154 11.03 -21.28 17.30
C PRO A 154 10.64 -20.43 16.08
N ILE A 155 11.54 -20.34 15.10
CA ILE A 155 11.31 -19.58 13.86
C ILE A 155 10.28 -20.33 12.98
N PRO A 156 9.17 -19.70 12.54
CA PRO A 156 8.16 -20.35 11.72
C PRO A 156 8.69 -20.89 10.38
N PHE A 157 8.16 -22.02 9.92
CA PHE A 157 8.60 -22.69 8.69
C PHE A 157 8.55 -21.78 7.45
N PHE A 158 7.49 -20.99 7.27
CA PHE A 158 7.36 -20.10 6.11
C PHE A 158 8.44 -19.00 6.07
N VAL A 159 8.92 -18.55 7.23
CA VAL A 159 10.02 -17.57 7.33
C VAL A 159 11.32 -18.22 6.84
N GLN A 160 11.59 -19.46 7.28
CA GLN A 160 12.77 -20.22 6.86
C GLN A 160 12.75 -20.50 5.35
N MET A 161 11.59 -20.89 4.80
CA MET A 161 11.41 -21.13 3.37
C MET A 161 11.69 -19.86 2.53
N ILE A 162 11.11 -18.72 2.93
CA ILE A 162 11.32 -17.44 2.24
C ILE A 162 12.79 -17.00 2.34
N GLU A 163 13.42 -17.16 3.50
CA GLU A 163 14.83 -16.84 3.67
C GLU A 163 15.73 -17.69 2.77
N HIS A 164 15.43 -18.98 2.64
CA HIS A 164 16.17 -19.87 1.74
C HIS A 164 16.02 -19.45 0.28
N LEU A 165 14.80 -19.10 -0.16
CA LEU A 165 14.55 -18.60 -1.52
C LEU A 165 15.24 -17.25 -1.78
N ASP A 166 15.22 -16.35 -0.80
CA ASP A 166 15.82 -15.01 -0.90
C ASP A 166 17.36 -15.05 -0.89
N GLY A 167 17.94 -16.10 -0.29
CA GLY A 167 19.37 -16.42 -0.33
C GLY A 167 19.76 -17.45 -1.39
N PHE A 168 18.81 -17.91 -2.21
CA PHE A 168 18.99 -19.03 -3.14
C PHE A 168 19.99 -18.71 -4.24
N ILE A 169 19.91 -17.48 -4.76
CA ILE A 169 21.02 -16.97 -5.54
C ILE A 169 22.10 -16.65 -4.51
N GLN A 170 22.96 -17.63 -4.23
CA GLN A 170 24.34 -17.38 -3.84
C GLN A 170 25.03 -16.62 -5.00
N ALA A 171 24.50 -15.46 -5.37
CA ALA A 171 25.19 -14.45 -6.11
C ALA A 171 26.24 -13.94 -5.14
N GLY A 172 27.33 -14.70 -5.04
CA GLY A 172 28.59 -14.17 -4.61
C GLY A 172 28.87 -13.00 -5.54
N ILE A 173 28.55 -11.79 -5.09
CA ILE A 173 29.01 -10.55 -5.76
C ILE A 173 30.55 -10.48 -5.68
N ALA A 174 31.20 -11.44 -5.02
CA ALA A 174 32.62 -11.69 -5.15
C ALA A 174 32.92 -13.18 -4.84
N PRO A 175 33.55 -13.94 -5.75
CA PRO A 175 34.30 -15.14 -5.38
C PRO A 175 35.63 -14.69 -4.76
N ILE A 176 35.57 -13.87 -3.70
CA ILE A 176 36.76 -13.59 -2.88
C ILE A 176 36.70 -14.59 -1.73
N ASN A 177 37.32 -15.76 -1.98
CA ASN A 177 37.63 -16.71 -0.92
C ASN A 177 38.47 -15.97 0.14
N GLY A 178 37.91 -15.81 1.35
CA GLY A 178 38.60 -15.15 2.47
C GLY A 178 37.77 -14.13 3.24
N PHE A 179 36.67 -13.61 2.67
CA PHE A 179 35.73 -12.76 3.42
C PHE A 179 34.53 -13.62 3.83
N MET A 180 34.44 -14.01 5.11
CA MET A 180 33.27 -14.70 5.68
C MET A 180 32.05 -13.76 5.66
N THR A 181 31.44 -13.59 4.49
CA THR A 181 30.20 -12.84 4.32
C THR A 181 29.02 -13.77 4.58
N PRO A 182 28.01 -13.32 5.34
CA PRO A 182 26.73 -14.02 5.39
C PRO A 182 26.18 -14.18 3.97
N GLY A 183 25.43 -15.26 3.71
CA GLY A 183 24.73 -15.45 2.44
C GLY A 183 23.98 -14.17 2.04
N VAL A 184 24.16 -13.77 0.78
CA VAL A 184 23.56 -12.55 0.23
C VAL A 184 22.05 -12.76 0.11
N LEU A 185 21.30 -11.91 0.80
CA LEU A 185 19.85 -11.85 0.72
C LEU A 185 19.46 -10.73 -0.22
N ILE A 186 18.87 -11.13 -1.34
CA ILE A 186 18.71 -10.31 -2.54
C ILE A 186 17.67 -9.22 -2.30
N SER A 187 16.60 -9.52 -1.55
CA SER A 187 15.52 -8.59 -1.25
C SER A 187 16.00 -7.27 -0.63
N GLY A 188 17.05 -7.27 0.19
CA GLY A 188 17.60 -6.03 0.76
C GLY A 188 18.15 -5.09 -0.32
N PHE A 189 18.91 -5.64 -1.28
CA PHE A 189 19.49 -4.88 -2.38
C PHE A 189 18.44 -4.51 -3.43
N VAL A 190 17.50 -5.41 -3.72
CA VAL A 190 16.37 -5.12 -4.62
C VAL A 190 15.47 -4.04 -4.03
N LEU A 191 15.23 -4.04 -2.72
CA LEU A 191 14.47 -2.98 -2.05
C LEU A 191 15.16 -1.63 -2.23
N LEU A 192 16.46 -1.54 -1.94
CA LEU A 192 17.21 -0.29 -2.10
C LEU A 192 17.24 0.17 -3.57
N GLY A 193 17.51 -0.74 -4.50
CA GLY A 193 17.53 -0.45 -5.94
C GLY A 193 16.17 0.00 -6.47
N ALA A 194 15.09 -0.63 -6.04
CA ALA A 194 13.72 -0.26 -6.45
C ALA A 194 13.31 1.09 -5.88
N VAL A 195 13.61 1.39 -4.60
CA VAL A 195 13.36 2.72 -4.02
C VAL A 195 14.19 3.79 -4.73
N ALA A 196 15.46 3.51 -5.02
CA ALA A 196 16.31 4.43 -5.78
C ALA A 196 15.72 4.71 -7.17
N PHE A 197 15.28 3.67 -7.89
CA PHE A 197 14.60 3.83 -9.18
C PHE A 197 13.33 4.68 -9.07
N LEU A 198 12.44 4.40 -8.11
CA LEU A 198 11.20 5.14 -7.93
C LEU A 198 11.45 6.61 -7.53
N THR A 199 12.50 6.85 -6.74
CA THR A 199 12.96 8.19 -6.36
C THR A 199 13.50 8.94 -7.57
N LEU A 200 14.41 8.34 -8.34
CA LEU A 200 14.97 8.93 -9.55
C LEU A 200 13.87 9.22 -10.58
N ARG A 201 12.94 8.29 -10.81
CA ARG A 201 11.77 8.51 -11.66
C ARG A 201 10.99 9.76 -11.24
N ARG A 202 10.81 9.96 -9.92
CA ARG A 202 10.08 11.12 -9.37
C ARG A 202 10.84 12.43 -9.51
N ILE A 203 12.17 12.41 -9.62
CA ILE A 203 13.02 13.61 -9.77
C ILE A 203 13.24 13.96 -11.25
N LEU A 204 13.46 12.93 -12.08
CA LEU A 204 13.88 13.09 -13.47
C LEU A 204 12.71 13.29 -14.45
N ILE A 205 11.49 12.89 -14.11
CA ILE A 205 10.31 13.07 -14.97
C ILE A 205 9.61 14.40 -14.59
N PRO A 206 9.66 15.45 -15.44
CA PRO A 206 9.19 16.79 -15.07
C PRO A 206 7.74 16.84 -14.59
N GLN A 207 6.85 16.08 -15.24
CA GLN A 207 5.43 16.03 -14.89
C GLN A 207 5.21 15.46 -13.49
N VAL A 208 5.99 14.43 -13.12
CA VAL A 208 5.90 13.78 -11.80
C VAL A 208 6.55 14.67 -10.75
N THR A 209 7.69 15.28 -11.06
CA THR A 209 8.38 16.23 -10.18
C THR A 209 7.47 17.42 -9.84
N TYR A 210 6.77 17.97 -10.83
CA TYR A 210 5.89 19.12 -10.68
C TYR A 210 4.74 18.88 -9.68
N ILE A 211 4.17 17.68 -9.69
CA ILE A 211 3.05 17.31 -8.80
C ILE A 211 3.49 16.68 -7.47
N SER A 212 4.79 16.49 -7.25
CA SER A 212 5.31 15.82 -6.06
C SER A 212 5.44 16.75 -4.86
N LEU A 213 4.94 16.31 -3.72
CA LEU A 213 5.01 17.03 -2.45
C LEU A 213 6.09 16.42 -1.54
N PRO A 214 6.51 17.08 -0.44
CA PRO A 214 7.46 16.49 0.51
C PRO A 214 6.99 15.14 1.04
N ALA A 215 5.67 14.99 1.26
CA ALA A 215 5.06 13.74 1.68
C ALA A 215 5.23 12.58 0.66
N ASP A 216 5.61 12.85 -0.59
CA ASP A 216 5.94 11.85 -1.61
C ASP A 216 7.42 11.45 -1.62
N TYR A 217 8.32 12.34 -1.19
CA TYR A 217 9.76 12.08 -1.10
C TYR A 217 10.17 11.50 0.25
N PHE A 218 9.59 12.01 1.34
CA PHE A 218 9.86 11.58 2.71
C PHE A 218 9.83 10.05 2.90
N PRO A 219 8.75 9.32 2.54
CA PRO A 219 8.73 7.86 2.72
C PRO A 219 9.78 7.14 1.87
N LEU A 220 10.11 7.64 0.68
CA LEU A 220 11.15 7.04 -0.16
C LEU A 220 12.53 7.19 0.49
N PHE A 221 12.85 8.37 1.03
CA PHE A 221 14.11 8.59 1.75
C PHE A 221 14.18 7.85 3.07
N LEU A 222 13.06 7.78 3.81
CA LEU A 222 12.97 7.03 5.06
C LEU A 222 13.24 5.52 4.82
N ILE A 223 12.57 4.93 3.82
CA ILE A 223 12.76 3.50 3.49
C ILE A 223 14.17 3.26 2.93
N SER A 224 14.73 4.22 2.17
CA SER A 224 16.14 4.16 1.75
C SER A 224 17.08 4.11 2.95
N GLY A 225 16.87 4.96 3.95
CA GLY A 225 17.65 4.97 5.20
C GLY A 225 17.54 3.64 5.96
N ILE A 226 16.33 3.08 6.05
CA ILE A 226 16.09 1.77 6.68
C ILE A 226 16.83 0.66 5.91
N ALA A 227 16.74 0.63 4.58
CA ALA A 227 17.41 -0.35 3.75
C ALA A 227 18.94 -0.24 3.83
N ILE A 228 19.48 0.99 3.74
CA ILE A 228 20.93 1.26 3.86
C ILE A 228 21.45 0.81 5.22
N THR A 229 20.81 1.23 6.32
CA THR A 229 21.21 0.84 7.68
C THR A 229 21.14 -0.68 7.86
N GLY A 230 20.09 -1.34 7.33
CA GLY A 230 19.98 -2.81 7.37
C GLY A 230 21.09 -3.54 6.60
N ILE A 231 21.43 -3.07 5.41
CA ILE A 231 22.55 -3.63 4.60
C ILE A 231 23.88 -3.41 5.32
N LEU A 232 24.12 -2.22 5.85
CA LEU A 232 25.34 -1.91 6.60
C LEU A 232 25.49 -2.79 7.84
N MET A 233 24.44 -2.96 8.65
CA MET A 233 24.46 -3.82 9.82
C MET A 233 24.77 -5.28 9.50
N ARG A 234 24.26 -5.81 8.38
CA ARG A 234 24.44 -7.22 8.01
C ARG A 234 25.78 -7.51 7.36
N TYR A 235 26.19 -6.70 6.39
CA TYR A 235 27.32 -7.05 5.51
C TYR A 235 28.60 -6.28 5.82
N VAL A 236 28.51 -5.10 6.43
CA VAL A 236 29.67 -4.22 6.66
C VAL A 236 30.08 -4.21 8.14
N LEU A 237 29.18 -3.76 9.02
CA LEU A 237 29.50 -3.58 10.45
C LEU A 237 29.22 -4.81 11.32
N LYS A 238 28.45 -5.78 10.82
CA LYS A 238 28.16 -7.07 11.47
C LYS A 238 27.73 -6.93 12.94
N VAL A 239 26.58 -6.31 13.14
CA VAL A 239 25.97 -6.13 14.48
C VAL A 239 25.70 -7.49 15.16
N ASP A 240 25.80 -7.55 16.49
CA ASP A 240 25.49 -8.73 17.28
C ASP A 240 24.00 -9.12 17.17
N ILE A 241 23.74 -10.11 16.33
CA ILE A 241 22.40 -10.61 16.02
C ILE A 241 21.76 -11.29 17.24
N VAL A 242 22.55 -11.89 18.15
CA VAL A 242 22.03 -12.56 19.35
C VAL A 242 21.44 -11.51 20.29
N SER A 243 22.18 -10.44 20.53
CA SER A 243 21.70 -9.33 21.36
C SER A 243 20.48 -8.63 20.74
N VAL A 244 20.48 -8.41 19.42
CA VAL A 244 19.28 -7.90 18.72
C VAL A 244 18.07 -8.80 18.96
N LYS A 245 18.23 -10.12 18.80
CA LYS A 245 17.15 -11.09 18.99
C LYS A 245 16.66 -11.13 20.45
N ASN A 246 17.57 -11.07 21.41
CA ASN A 246 17.22 -11.02 22.83
C ASN A 246 16.37 -9.80 23.17
N LEU A 247 16.74 -8.62 22.65
CA LEU A 247 15.94 -7.41 22.81
C LEU A 247 14.56 -7.56 22.20
N THR A 248 14.46 -7.98 20.93
CA THR A 248 13.18 -8.09 20.21
C THR A 248 12.26 -9.14 20.80
N LEU A 249 12.79 -10.29 21.25
CA LEU A 249 12.01 -11.28 22.00
C LEU A 249 11.53 -10.71 23.33
N GLY A 250 12.39 -10.01 24.08
CA GLY A 250 12.00 -9.33 25.32
C GLY A 250 10.86 -8.32 25.12
N LEU A 251 10.83 -7.61 23.99
CA LEU A 251 9.72 -6.70 23.65
C LEU A 251 8.40 -7.45 23.44
N VAL A 252 8.42 -8.56 22.72
CA VAL A 252 7.20 -9.35 22.40
C VAL A 252 6.70 -10.14 23.61
N THR A 253 7.60 -10.60 24.48
CA THR A 253 7.24 -11.30 25.72
C THR A 253 6.96 -10.36 26.90
N PHE A 254 6.97 -9.04 26.67
CA PHE A 254 6.76 -8.00 27.69
C PHE A 254 7.74 -8.09 28.88
N SER A 255 8.95 -8.60 28.63
CA SER A 255 10.07 -8.60 29.58
C SER A 255 11.31 -7.97 28.93
N PRO A 256 11.26 -6.67 28.58
CA PRO A 256 12.33 -6.03 27.84
C PRO A 256 13.58 -5.89 28.70
N LYS A 257 14.70 -6.37 28.16
CA LYS A 257 16.04 -6.12 28.69
C LYS A 257 16.89 -5.61 27.54
N VAL A 258 17.55 -4.47 27.74
CA VAL A 258 18.49 -3.92 26.76
C VAL A 258 19.84 -4.59 26.95
N PRO A 259 20.31 -5.39 25.97
CA PRO A 259 21.64 -5.96 26.01
C PRO A 259 22.70 -4.89 25.70
N ASP A 260 23.87 -5.04 26.32
CA ASP A 260 25.02 -4.20 26.03
C ASP A 260 25.63 -4.52 24.67
N GLY A 261 26.27 -3.53 24.03
CA GLY A 261 27.13 -3.77 22.86
C GLY A 261 26.45 -3.93 21.49
N ILE A 262 25.13 -3.72 21.36
CA ILE A 262 24.44 -3.82 20.04
C ILE A 262 24.95 -2.77 19.03
N GLY A 263 25.41 -1.62 19.51
CA GLY A 263 25.94 -0.54 18.69
C GLY A 263 24.89 0.44 18.17
N VAL A 264 25.31 1.69 17.94
CA VAL A 264 24.42 2.82 17.65
C VAL A 264 23.65 2.64 16.34
N LEU A 265 24.24 2.00 15.33
CA LEU A 265 23.59 1.80 14.02
C LEU A 265 22.28 1.02 14.12
N PHE A 266 22.19 0.06 15.04
CA PHE A 266 20.95 -0.67 15.29
C PHE A 266 19.84 0.24 15.81
N TYR A 267 20.14 1.12 16.76
CA TYR A 267 19.16 2.05 17.28
C TYR A 267 18.74 3.09 16.26
N ILE A 268 19.65 3.50 15.35
CA ILE A 268 19.29 4.30 14.17
C ILE A 268 18.28 3.53 13.32
N HIS A 269 18.58 2.29 12.95
CA HIS A 269 17.68 1.47 12.12
C HIS A 269 16.31 1.28 12.78
N LEU A 270 16.30 0.86 14.05
CA LEU A 270 15.07 0.65 14.83
C LEU A 270 14.25 1.94 14.95
N PHE A 271 14.90 3.08 15.19
CA PHE A 271 14.23 4.38 15.23
C PHE A 271 13.56 4.73 13.91
N LEU A 272 14.26 4.57 12.78
CA LEU A 272 13.69 4.83 11.46
C LEU A 272 12.50 3.90 11.17
N VAL A 273 12.56 2.63 11.58
CA VAL A 273 11.43 1.70 11.48
C VAL A 273 10.26 2.13 12.37
N CYS A 274 10.52 2.57 13.61
CA CYS A 274 9.50 3.11 14.51
C CYS A 274 8.81 4.34 13.90
N VAL A 275 9.58 5.25 13.29
CA VAL A 275 9.04 6.41 12.59
C VAL A 275 8.21 5.98 11.39
N LEU A 276 8.67 5.00 10.61
CA LEU A 276 7.89 4.45 9.49
C LEU A 276 6.55 3.90 9.97
N LEU A 277 6.54 3.10 11.02
CA LEU A 277 5.30 2.55 11.63
C LEU A 277 4.36 3.67 12.09
N ALA A 278 4.86 4.64 12.85
CA ALA A 278 4.06 5.77 13.33
C ALA A 278 3.54 6.65 12.17
N TYR A 279 4.26 6.72 11.04
CA TYR A 279 3.88 7.51 9.87
C TYR A 279 2.87 6.83 8.95
N ILE A 280 2.82 5.49 8.89
CA ILE A 280 1.93 4.75 7.98
C ILE A 280 0.45 5.16 8.10
N PRO A 281 -0.19 5.22 9.29
CA PRO A 281 -1.63 5.50 9.37
C PRO A 281 -2.02 6.93 8.95
N PHE A 282 -1.08 7.86 8.93
CA PHE A 282 -1.32 9.28 8.62
C PHE A 282 -0.81 9.71 7.25
N SER A 283 -0.41 8.76 6.40
CA SER A 283 0.27 9.06 5.15
C SER A 283 -0.30 8.32 3.94
N LYS A 284 0.26 8.59 2.77
CA LYS A 284 -0.05 7.85 1.53
C LYS A 284 0.27 6.35 1.63
N LEU A 285 1.04 5.92 2.63
CA LEU A 285 1.37 4.50 2.85
C LEU A 285 0.18 3.68 3.35
N THR A 286 -0.88 4.30 3.91
CA THR A 286 -2.09 3.57 4.34
C THR A 286 -2.86 2.90 3.18
N HIS A 287 -2.44 3.12 1.93
CA HIS A 287 -3.05 2.51 0.74
C HIS A 287 -3.12 0.97 0.80
N MET A 288 -2.23 0.32 1.58
CA MET A 288 -2.26 -1.13 1.81
C MET A 288 -3.61 -1.62 2.36
N ALA A 289 -4.27 -0.82 3.20
CA ALA A 289 -5.63 -1.12 3.69
C ALA A 289 -6.70 -0.48 2.80
N GLY A 290 -6.45 0.76 2.33
CA GLY A 290 -7.42 1.52 1.54
C GLY A 290 -7.81 0.85 0.22
N VAL A 291 -6.95 0.01 -0.37
CA VAL A 291 -7.26 -0.70 -1.63
C VAL A 291 -8.51 -1.58 -1.51
N PHE A 292 -8.74 -2.20 -0.36
CA PHE A 292 -9.87 -3.11 -0.12
C PHE A 292 -11.20 -2.39 0.09
N LEU A 293 -11.16 -1.12 0.49
CA LEU A 293 -12.32 -0.30 0.78
C LEU A 293 -12.68 0.65 -0.36
N SER A 294 -11.94 0.62 -1.47
CA SER A 294 -12.17 1.52 -2.61
C SER A 294 -13.35 1.07 -3.49
N PRO A 295 -14.46 1.84 -3.57
CA PRO A 295 -15.64 1.50 -4.39
C PRO A 295 -15.33 1.32 -5.88
N THR A 296 -14.27 1.98 -6.36
CA THR A 296 -13.84 1.89 -7.76
C THR A 296 -13.25 0.52 -8.10
N ARG A 297 -12.82 -0.24 -7.09
CA ARG A 297 -12.15 -1.54 -7.24
C ARG A 297 -12.97 -2.70 -6.70
N ASN A 298 -13.58 -2.53 -5.53
CA ASN A 298 -14.26 -3.60 -4.79
C ASN A 298 -15.75 -3.79 -5.13
N LEU A 299 -16.30 -3.02 -6.09
CA LEU A 299 -17.67 -3.17 -6.55
C LEU A 299 -17.76 -3.89 -7.91
N SER A 300 -18.85 -4.64 -8.09
CA SER A 300 -19.25 -5.21 -9.38
C SER A 300 -19.94 -4.16 -10.25
N ASN A 301 -19.72 -4.21 -11.56
CA ASN A 301 -20.45 -3.40 -12.54
C ASN A 301 -21.79 -4.07 -12.92
N ASN A 302 -22.79 -3.94 -12.05
CA ASN A 302 -24.11 -4.53 -12.21
C ASN A 302 -25.27 -3.52 -12.10
N SER A 303 -24.98 -2.22 -12.12
CA SER A 303 -25.99 -1.17 -11.93
C SER A 303 -27.14 -1.18 -12.95
N ARG A 304 -26.96 -1.86 -14.10
CA ARG A 304 -27.99 -2.00 -15.14
C ARG A 304 -29.07 -3.04 -14.82
N PHE A 305 -28.84 -3.95 -13.88
CA PHE A 305 -29.78 -5.04 -13.56
C PHE A 305 -29.94 -5.30 -12.07
N VAL A 306 -29.10 -4.70 -11.22
CA VAL A 306 -29.27 -4.66 -9.76
C VAL A 306 -29.38 -3.21 -9.33
N ARG A 307 -30.54 -2.84 -8.77
CA ARG A 307 -30.75 -1.52 -8.18
C ARG A 307 -29.80 -1.33 -6.99
N HIS A 308 -28.98 -0.28 -7.03
CA HIS A 308 -28.18 0.15 -5.88
C HIS A 308 -29.00 1.15 -5.07
N ILE A 309 -29.23 0.84 -3.79
CA ILE A 309 -29.90 1.76 -2.88
C ILE A 309 -28.83 2.63 -2.23
N ASN A 310 -28.97 3.95 -2.39
CA ASN A 310 -28.06 4.90 -1.77
C ASN A 310 -28.30 4.88 -0.25
N PRO A 311 -27.28 4.57 0.58
CA PRO A 311 -27.40 4.56 2.03
C PRO A 311 -27.71 5.94 2.64
N TRP A 312 -27.52 7.03 1.89
CA TRP A 312 -27.90 8.40 2.29
C TRP A 312 -29.33 8.78 1.92
N ASN A 313 -30.13 7.87 1.37
CA ASN A 313 -31.53 8.19 1.10
C ASN A 313 -32.26 8.41 2.43
N TYR A 314 -32.61 9.66 2.70
CA TYR A 314 -33.55 9.99 3.78
C TYR A 314 -34.96 9.56 3.35
N PRO A 315 -35.89 9.34 4.30
CA PRO A 315 -37.27 9.07 3.96
C PRO A 315 -37.87 10.28 3.23
N VAL A 316 -38.03 10.16 1.92
CA VAL A 316 -38.74 11.14 1.08
C VAL A 316 -40.19 10.71 1.02
N LYS A 317 -41.13 11.62 1.26
CA LYS A 317 -42.54 11.36 0.94
C LYS A 317 -42.64 11.21 -0.57
N VAL A 318 -42.84 9.98 -1.03
CA VAL A 318 -43.06 9.67 -2.45
C VAL A 318 -44.55 9.66 -2.72
N HIS A 319 -44.94 10.05 -3.94
CA HIS A 319 -46.26 9.75 -4.48
C HIS A 319 -46.17 8.37 -5.11
N THR A 320 -46.76 7.38 -4.45
CA THR A 320 -46.75 5.98 -4.91
C THR A 320 -47.53 5.83 -6.20
N TYR A 321 -47.29 4.76 -6.95
CA TYR A 321 -48.11 4.47 -8.12
C TYR A 321 -49.59 4.29 -7.73
N GLU A 322 -49.88 3.66 -6.58
CA GLU A 322 -51.27 3.51 -6.14
C GLU A 322 -51.96 4.85 -5.84
N GLU A 323 -51.27 5.79 -5.18
CA GLU A 323 -51.79 7.14 -4.92
C GLU A 323 -51.92 7.96 -6.22
N TYR A 324 -50.98 7.80 -7.15
CA TYR A 324 -51.01 8.46 -8.45
C TYR A 324 -52.16 7.94 -9.31
N GLU A 325 -52.33 6.61 -9.37
CA GLU A 325 -53.44 5.98 -10.07
C GLU A 325 -54.77 6.38 -9.43
N GLU A 326 -54.88 6.44 -8.10
CA GLU A 326 -56.12 6.87 -7.43
C GLU A 326 -56.49 8.33 -7.74
N GLU A 327 -55.51 9.23 -7.83
CA GLU A 327 -55.74 10.64 -8.15
C GLU A 327 -56.05 10.89 -9.64
N PHE A 328 -55.42 10.12 -10.55
CA PHE A 328 -55.44 10.40 -11.98
C PHE A 328 -56.09 9.31 -12.83
N ARG A 329 -56.71 8.29 -12.22
CA ARG A 329 -57.25 7.11 -12.92
C ARG A 329 -58.05 7.45 -14.16
N ASP A 330 -59.06 8.30 -14.01
CA ASP A 330 -60.01 8.61 -15.07
C ASP A 330 -59.29 9.23 -16.27
N LYS A 331 -58.31 10.10 -16.00
CA LYS A 331 -57.46 10.72 -17.04
C LYS A 331 -56.51 9.71 -17.67
N MET A 332 -56.02 8.73 -16.91
CA MET A 332 -55.18 7.66 -17.45
C MET A 332 -55.99 6.75 -18.39
N ILE A 333 -57.20 6.37 -17.99
CA ILE A 333 -58.14 5.58 -18.82
C ILE A 333 -58.50 6.37 -20.08
N GLU A 334 -58.87 7.64 -19.95
CA GLU A 334 -59.20 8.51 -21.09
C GLU A 334 -58.01 8.66 -22.07
N ALA A 335 -56.79 8.74 -21.54
CA ALA A 335 -55.55 8.79 -22.33
C ALA A 335 -55.11 7.42 -22.89
N GLY A 336 -55.83 6.34 -22.62
CA GLY A 336 -55.49 4.98 -23.04
C GLY A 336 -54.23 4.42 -22.36
N LEU A 337 -53.89 4.93 -21.18
CA LEU A 337 -52.79 4.43 -20.35
C LEU A 337 -53.25 3.22 -19.52
N PRO A 338 -52.37 2.22 -19.32
CA PRO A 338 -52.70 1.06 -18.48
C PRO A 338 -52.86 1.44 -17.01
N VAL A 339 -53.87 0.84 -16.35
CA VAL A 339 -54.19 0.99 -14.92
C VAL A 339 -54.26 -0.40 -14.27
N GLU A 340 -53.86 -0.56 -13.00
CA GLU A 340 -53.92 -1.85 -12.31
C GLU A 340 -55.28 -2.11 -11.65
N LYS A 341 -55.94 -1.08 -11.14
CA LYS A 341 -57.27 -1.16 -10.56
C LYS A 341 -58.31 -0.86 -11.65
N GLU A 342 -58.39 -1.74 -12.66
CA GLU A 342 -59.51 -1.70 -13.61
C GLU A 342 -60.82 -1.71 -12.81
N GLU A 343 -61.72 -0.78 -13.14
CA GLU A 343 -63.06 -0.79 -12.56
C GLU A 343 -63.65 -2.17 -12.80
N SER A 344 -63.89 -2.93 -11.73
CA SER A 344 -64.73 -4.10 -11.80
C SER A 344 -66.06 -3.63 -12.38
N ALA A 345 -66.31 -3.97 -13.65
CA ALA A 345 -67.50 -3.58 -14.38
C ALA A 345 -68.73 -3.81 -13.50
N LYS A 346 -69.42 -2.72 -13.15
CA LYS A 346 -70.72 -2.74 -12.47
C LYS A 346 -71.82 -3.02 -13.46
#